data_AF-A0A520W7R9-F1
#
_entry.id   AF-A0A520W7R9-F1
#
_cell.length_a   1.000
_cell.length_b   1.000
_cell.length_c   1.000
_cell.angle_alpha   90.00
_cell.angle_beta   90.00
_cell.angle_gamma   90.00
#
_symmetry.space_group_name_H-M   'P 1'
#
loop_
_entity.id
_entity.type
_entity.pdbx_description
1 polymer ?
#
loop_
_entity_poly.entity_id
_entity_poly.type
_entity_poly.pdbx_seq_one_letter_code
_entity_poly.pdbx_strand_id
1 'polypeptide(L)'
;MKRHPALVPLSREHHNGLVIAQRLILGRSTNPRSPWPSAAQGQAKRLLLFFQKELQPHFNFEEIELFPRLLEWSTAGAVPWQPLLETLRDDHRVMRRMIDELSIGRDEGMSIQLRSFGEQLRAHIHVEERELFERMQKECSDEQLAEVMQLVSVYADTTGSSCSLEDD
;
A
#
# COMPACT_ATOMS: atom_id res chain seq x y z
N MET A 1 19.51 -4.92 1.51
CA MET A 1 19.78 -3.79 2.43
C MET A 1 18.76 -3.86 3.56
N LYS A 2 19.13 -3.61 4.82
CA LYS A 2 18.14 -3.56 5.92
C LYS A 2 17.36 -2.25 5.80
N ARG A 3 16.04 -2.28 5.95
CA ARG A 3 15.18 -1.09 5.92
C ARG A 3 15.46 -0.23 7.15
N HIS A 4 15.53 1.09 6.97
CA HIS A 4 15.71 2.05 8.04
C HIS A 4 14.52 1.96 9.01
N PRO A 5 14.73 2.07 10.35
CA PRO A 5 13.66 1.89 11.33
C PRO A 5 12.41 2.74 11.09
N ALA A 6 12.59 3.97 10.58
CA ALA A 6 11.49 4.87 10.23
C ALA A 6 10.52 4.31 9.18
N LEU A 7 11.00 3.45 8.28
CA LEU A 7 10.22 2.90 7.15
C LEU A 7 9.73 1.48 7.42
N VAL A 8 10.21 0.81 8.47
CA VAL A 8 9.82 -0.56 8.82
C VAL A 8 8.31 -0.72 9.02
N PRO A 9 7.59 0.20 9.69
CA PRO A 9 6.13 0.06 9.84
C PRO A 9 5.40 0.02 8.50
N LEU A 10 5.72 0.93 7.57
CA LEU A 10 5.12 0.96 6.23
C LEU A 10 5.47 -0.31 5.44
N SER A 11 6.73 -0.77 5.51
CA SER A 11 7.13 -2.03 4.89
C SER A 11 6.39 -3.27 5.45
N ARG A 12 5.88 -3.22 6.69
CA ARG A 12 5.03 -4.30 7.23
C ARG A 12 3.63 -4.27 6.61
N GLU A 13 3.06 -3.08 6.39
CA GLU A 13 1.78 -2.92 5.68
C GLU A 13 1.93 -3.39 4.22
N HIS A 14 3.03 -3.05 3.56
CA HIS A 14 3.38 -3.57 2.23
C HIS A 14 3.46 -5.10 2.20
N HIS A 15 3.98 -5.74 3.25
CA HIS A 15 3.99 -7.19 3.33
C HIS A 15 2.57 -7.78 3.30
N ASN A 16 1.64 -7.21 4.08
CA ASN A 16 0.23 -7.61 4.05
C ASN A 16 -0.39 -7.37 2.67
N GLY A 17 -0.11 -6.22 2.05
CA GLY A 17 -0.52 -5.89 0.69
C GLY A 17 -0.06 -6.91 -0.34
N LEU A 18 1.21 -7.34 -0.28
CA LEU A 18 1.74 -8.38 -1.17
C LEU A 18 1.08 -9.75 -0.94
N VAL A 19 0.73 -10.09 0.30
CA VAL A 19 -0.01 -11.33 0.59
C VAL A 19 -1.40 -11.30 -0.05
N ILE A 20 -2.13 -10.18 0.08
CA ILE A 20 -3.45 -10.01 -0.55
C ILE A 20 -3.32 -10.01 -2.07
N ALA A 21 -2.39 -9.25 -2.63
CA ALA A 21 -2.12 -9.20 -4.06
C ALA A 21 -1.87 -10.61 -4.64
N GLN A 22 -1.02 -11.41 -3.98
CA GLN A 22 -0.70 -12.76 -4.41
C GLN A 22 -1.94 -13.67 -4.40
N ARG A 23 -2.82 -13.54 -3.39
CA ARG A 23 -4.05 -14.33 -3.30
C ARG A 23 -5.05 -13.97 -4.39
N LEU A 24 -5.19 -12.69 -4.71
CA LEU A 24 -6.02 -12.21 -5.81
C LEU A 24 -5.52 -12.72 -7.16
N ILE A 25 -4.20 -12.65 -7.39
CA ILE A 25 -3.57 -13.13 -8.63
C ILE A 25 -3.80 -14.63 -8.82
N LEU A 26 -3.67 -15.42 -7.74
CA LEU A 26 -3.83 -16.88 -7.80
C LEU A 26 -5.28 -17.37 -7.68
N GLY A 27 -6.19 -16.50 -7.24
CA GLY A 27 -7.55 -16.84 -6.84
C GLY A 27 -7.64 -17.79 -5.63
N ARG A 28 -6.57 -17.93 -4.83
CA ARG A 28 -6.50 -18.86 -3.68
C ARG A 28 -5.40 -18.48 -2.69
N SER A 29 -5.45 -19.05 -1.49
CA SER A 29 -4.33 -19.02 -0.56
C SER A 29 -3.28 -20.09 -0.92
N THR A 30 -2.00 -19.75 -0.72
CA THR A 30 -0.89 -20.70 -0.73
C THR A 30 -0.57 -21.26 0.65
N ASN A 31 -1.18 -20.69 1.70
CA ASN A 31 -1.01 -21.13 3.09
C ASN A 31 -2.31 -21.75 3.60
N PRO A 32 -2.34 -23.08 3.86
CA PRO A 32 -3.54 -23.76 4.38
C PRO A 32 -4.04 -23.21 5.72
N ARG A 33 -3.17 -22.58 6.53
CA ARG A 33 -3.54 -22.00 7.83
C ARG A 33 -4.16 -20.61 7.74
N SER A 34 -4.24 -20.04 6.54
CA SER A 34 -4.83 -18.73 6.33
C SER A 34 -5.75 -18.81 5.11
N PRO A 35 -7.03 -19.19 5.32
CA PRO A 35 -7.96 -19.47 4.23
C PRO A 35 -8.24 -18.24 3.37
N TRP A 36 -8.58 -18.48 2.10
CA TRP A 36 -9.00 -17.45 1.15
C TRP A 36 -10.29 -17.91 0.47
N PRO A 37 -11.28 -17.02 0.24
CA PRO A 37 -12.52 -17.41 -0.40
C PRO A 37 -12.29 -18.00 -1.79
N SER A 38 -12.95 -19.11 -2.11
CA SER A 38 -12.87 -19.74 -3.44
C SER A 38 -13.72 -19.00 -4.49
N ALA A 39 -14.86 -18.45 -4.08
CA ALA A 39 -15.76 -17.70 -4.95
C ALA A 39 -15.31 -16.24 -5.13
N ALA A 40 -15.39 -15.72 -6.36
CA ALA A 40 -14.98 -14.35 -6.70
C ALA A 40 -15.66 -13.28 -5.82
N GLN A 41 -16.95 -13.41 -5.54
CA GLN A 41 -17.67 -12.49 -4.65
C GLN A 41 -17.09 -12.48 -3.23
N GLY A 42 -16.66 -13.63 -2.70
CA GLY A 42 -16.01 -13.70 -1.39
C GLY A 42 -14.65 -13.00 -1.40
N GLN A 43 -13.89 -13.17 -2.48
CA GLN A 43 -12.59 -12.51 -2.66
C GLN A 43 -12.77 -10.99 -2.79
N ALA A 44 -13.79 -10.54 -3.53
CA ALA A 44 -14.14 -9.12 -3.64
C ALA A 44 -14.49 -8.53 -2.27
N LYS A 45 -15.35 -9.19 -1.48
CA LYS A 45 -15.64 -8.76 -0.11
C LYS A 45 -14.38 -8.64 0.76
N ARG A 46 -13.47 -9.62 0.65
CA ARG A 46 -12.22 -9.59 1.41
C ARG A 46 -11.30 -8.46 0.95
N LEU A 47 -11.21 -8.19 -0.35
CA LEU A 47 -10.47 -7.06 -0.90
C LEU A 47 -11.08 -5.72 -0.47
N LEU A 48 -12.40 -5.54 -0.55
CA LEU A 48 -13.06 -4.30 -0.13
C LEU A 48 -12.80 -3.98 1.35
N LEU A 49 -12.88 -4.99 2.22
CA LEU A 49 -12.57 -4.83 3.64
C LEU A 49 -11.10 -4.43 3.85
N PHE A 50 -10.17 -5.15 3.21
CA PHE A 50 -8.74 -4.85 3.28
C PHE A 50 -8.44 -3.44 2.74
N PHE A 51 -9.08 -3.05 1.65
CA PHE A 51 -8.92 -1.73 1.07
C PHE A 51 -9.35 -0.65 2.06
N GLN A 52 -10.53 -0.78 2.66
CA GLN A 52 -11.05 0.21 3.61
C GLN A 52 -10.21 0.29 4.88
N LYS A 53 -9.71 -0.84 5.39
CA LYS A 53 -9.04 -0.93 6.70
C LYS A 53 -7.54 -0.66 6.64
N GLU A 54 -6.87 -1.02 5.55
CA GLU A 54 -5.40 -0.97 5.47
C GLU A 54 -4.93 -0.06 4.32
N LEU A 55 -5.26 -0.36 3.05
CA LEU A 55 -4.75 0.44 1.91
C LEU A 55 -5.21 1.88 1.92
N GLN A 56 -6.48 2.12 2.22
CA GLN A 56 -7.05 3.46 2.12
C GLN A 56 -6.43 4.41 3.17
N PRO A 57 -6.28 4.02 4.45
CA PRO A 57 -5.49 4.79 5.41
C PRO A 57 -4.03 4.96 4.99
N HIS A 58 -3.40 3.90 4.45
CA HIS A 58 -2.01 3.94 3.98
C HIS A 58 -1.81 4.99 2.88
N PHE A 59 -2.58 4.92 1.79
CA PHE A 59 -2.52 5.90 0.69
C PHE A 59 -2.78 7.32 1.18
N ASN A 60 -3.70 7.51 2.11
CA ASN A 60 -3.99 8.83 2.65
C ASN A 60 -2.80 9.37 3.45
N PHE A 61 -2.17 8.55 4.29
CA PHE A 61 -0.97 8.93 5.02
C PHE A 61 0.14 9.35 4.05
N GLU A 62 0.38 8.56 3.01
CA GLU A 62 1.42 8.88 2.03
C GLU A 62 1.12 10.18 1.27
N GLU A 63 -0.11 10.32 0.77
CA GLU A 63 -0.50 11.47 -0.05
C GLU A 63 -0.53 12.79 0.72
N ILE A 64 -0.93 12.76 1.99
CA ILE A 64 -1.20 13.93 2.85
C ILE A 64 -0.01 14.28 3.73
N GLU A 65 0.74 13.29 4.22
CA GLU A 65 1.84 13.50 5.17
C GLU A 65 3.20 13.26 4.52
N LEU A 66 3.43 12.07 3.95
CA LEU A 66 4.77 11.68 3.51
C LEU A 66 5.23 12.43 2.25
N PHE A 67 4.44 12.39 1.19
CA PHE A 67 4.81 12.93 -0.12
C PHE A 67 5.03 14.46 -0.08
N PRO A 68 4.23 15.26 0.64
CA PRO A 68 4.51 16.69 0.78
C PRO A 68 5.89 16.97 1.39
N ARG A 69 6.32 16.21 2.41
CA ARG A 69 7.65 16.41 3.02
C ARG A 69 8.78 16.14 2.05
N LEU A 70 8.67 15.08 1.25
CA LEU A 70 9.65 14.78 0.21
C LEU A 70 9.76 15.91 -0.82
N LEU A 71 8.64 16.55 -1.17
CA LEU A 71 8.64 17.71 -2.06
C LEU A 71 9.27 18.95 -1.41
N GLU A 72 8.96 19.22 -0.14
CA GLU A 72 9.54 20.33 0.64
C GLU A 72 11.07 20.22 0.77
N TRP A 73 11.58 19.00 0.91
CA TRP A 73 13.00 18.72 1.04
C TRP A 73 13.78 18.74 -0.28
N SER A 74 13.10 18.92 -1.42
CA SER A 74 13.75 18.91 -2.72
C SER A 74 14.75 20.07 -2.85
N THR A 75 16.03 19.75 -2.95
CA THR A 75 17.12 20.73 -3.12
C THR A 75 17.49 20.92 -4.58
N ALA A 76 18.03 22.10 -4.92
CA ALA A 76 18.51 22.38 -6.27
C ALA A 76 19.70 21.45 -6.61
N GLY A 77 19.56 20.67 -7.69
CA GLY A 77 20.59 19.73 -8.17
C GLY A 77 20.37 18.26 -7.77
N ALA A 78 19.42 17.97 -6.88
CA ALA A 78 18.96 16.60 -6.64
C ALA A 78 18.01 16.14 -7.76
N VAL A 79 17.86 14.83 -7.93
CA VAL A 79 16.80 14.28 -8.77
C VAL A 79 15.45 14.76 -8.20
N PRO A 80 14.50 15.25 -9.00
CA PRO A 80 13.22 15.70 -8.45
C PRO A 80 12.40 14.50 -7.93
N TRP A 81 11.69 14.69 -6.82
CA TRP A 81 10.75 13.68 -6.29
C TRP A 81 9.45 13.63 -7.11
N GLN A 82 9.05 14.76 -7.69
CA GLN A 82 7.75 14.96 -8.35
C GLN A 82 7.34 13.82 -9.30
N PRO A 83 8.16 13.35 -10.27
CA PRO A 83 7.70 12.35 -11.22
C PRO A 83 7.38 11.00 -10.59
N LEU A 84 8.18 10.59 -9.59
CA LEU A 84 7.95 9.34 -8.85
C LEU A 84 6.68 9.45 -8.01
N LEU A 85 6.50 10.56 -7.29
CA LEU A 85 5.32 10.76 -6.43
C LEU A 85 4.02 10.92 -7.24
N GLU A 86 4.08 11.51 -8.44
CA GLU A 86 2.95 11.55 -9.37
C GLU A 86 2.56 10.16 -9.86
N THR A 87 3.56 9.34 -10.21
CA THR A 87 3.34 7.94 -10.61
C THR A 87 2.62 7.15 -9.49
N LEU A 88 3.10 7.26 -8.25
CA LEU A 88 2.48 6.57 -7.11
C LEU A 88 1.05 7.09 -6.83
N ARG A 89 0.83 8.41 -6.90
CA ARG A 89 -0.52 9.00 -6.78
C ARG A 89 -1.48 8.52 -7.87
N ASP A 90 -0.99 8.35 -9.09
CA ASP A 90 -1.79 7.83 -10.18
C ASP A 90 -2.14 6.35 -9.97
N ASP A 91 -1.20 5.54 -9.47
CA ASP A 91 -1.49 4.16 -9.05
C ASP A 91 -2.58 4.11 -7.97
N HIS A 92 -2.53 4.99 -6.96
CA HIS A 92 -3.57 5.08 -5.92
C HIS A 92 -4.94 5.40 -6.52
N ARG A 93 -5.00 6.36 -7.46
CA ARG A 93 -6.25 6.75 -8.14
C ARG A 93 -6.80 5.61 -8.98
N VAL A 94 -5.95 4.86 -9.68
CA VAL A 94 -6.35 3.68 -10.45
C VAL A 94 -6.94 2.63 -9.51
N MET A 95 -6.27 2.30 -8.41
CA MET A 95 -6.76 1.31 -7.45
C MET A 95 -8.08 1.74 -6.79
N ARG A 96 -8.26 3.02 -6.44
CA ARG A 96 -9.54 3.56 -5.94
C ARG A 96 -10.67 3.36 -6.96
N ARG A 97 -10.44 3.66 -8.23
CA ARG A 97 -11.44 3.44 -9.30
C ARG A 97 -11.79 1.96 -9.47
N MET A 98 -10.80 1.07 -9.42
CA MET A 98 -11.04 -0.38 -9.51
C MET A 98 -11.92 -0.88 -8.36
N ILE A 99 -11.76 -0.32 -7.16
CA ILE A 99 -12.58 -0.64 -5.99
C ILE A 99 -14.02 -0.12 -6.15
N ASP A 100 -14.19 1.10 -6.66
CA ASP A 100 -15.50 1.66 -6.97
C ASP A 100 -16.25 0.80 -7.99
N GLU A 101 -15.56 0.39 -9.06
CA GLU A 101 -16.11 -0.49 -10.10
C GLU A 101 -16.50 -1.88 -9.56
N LEU A 102 -15.65 -2.45 -8.70
CA LEU A 102 -15.91 -3.75 -8.05
C LEU A 102 -17.13 -3.69 -7.13
N SER A 103 -17.36 -2.55 -6.47
CA SER A 103 -18.47 -2.33 -5.54
C SER A 103 -19.84 -2.24 -6.22
N ILE A 104 -19.89 -1.98 -7.52
CA ILE A 104 -21.13 -1.88 -8.30
C ILE A 104 -21.73 -3.27 -8.61
N GLY A 105 -21.02 -4.37 -8.33
CA GLY A 105 -21.61 -5.70 -8.18
C GLY A 105 -21.92 -6.45 -9.48
N ARG A 106 -21.10 -6.28 -10.52
CA ARG A 106 -21.19 -7.12 -11.73
C ARG A 106 -20.38 -8.41 -11.54
N ASP A 107 -21.05 -9.55 -11.59
CA ASP A 107 -20.39 -10.87 -11.47
C ASP A 107 -19.54 -11.20 -12.71
N GLU A 108 -19.95 -10.73 -13.89
CA GLU A 108 -19.22 -10.96 -15.13
C GLU A 108 -17.88 -10.21 -15.12
N GLY A 109 -16.77 -10.95 -15.30
CA GLY A 109 -15.43 -10.38 -15.32
C GLY A 109 -14.81 -10.10 -13.94
N MET A 110 -15.53 -10.36 -12.83
CA MET A 110 -15.03 -10.07 -11.48
C MET A 110 -13.67 -10.71 -11.18
N SER A 111 -13.47 -11.99 -11.57
CA SER A 111 -12.18 -12.67 -11.38
C SER A 111 -11.03 -11.99 -12.13
N ILE A 112 -11.30 -11.39 -13.29
CA ILE A 112 -10.30 -10.64 -14.07
C ILE A 112 -9.98 -9.35 -13.33
N GLN A 113 -10.99 -8.59 -12.89
CA GLN A 113 -10.81 -7.35 -12.13
C GLN A 113 -10.01 -7.58 -10.83
N LEU A 114 -10.33 -8.65 -10.09
CA LEU A 114 -9.61 -9.03 -8.87
C LEU A 114 -8.14 -9.33 -9.16
N ARG A 115 -7.86 -10.12 -10.20
CA ARG A 115 -6.49 -10.41 -10.61
C ARG A 115 -5.75 -9.13 -11.02
N SER A 116 -6.36 -8.28 -11.84
CA SER A 116 -5.78 -6.99 -12.25
C SER A 116 -5.46 -6.10 -11.06
N PHE A 117 -6.34 -6.06 -10.05
CA PHE A 117 -6.07 -5.31 -8.82
C PHE A 117 -4.83 -5.85 -8.09
N GLY A 118 -4.73 -7.17 -7.95
CA GLY A 118 -3.55 -7.80 -7.34
C GLY A 118 -2.26 -7.53 -8.11
N GLU A 119 -2.30 -7.51 -9.45
CA GLU A 119 -1.13 -7.17 -10.28
C GLU A 119 -0.73 -5.70 -10.10
N GLN A 120 -1.69 -4.77 -10.09
CA GLN A 120 -1.47 -3.34 -9.86
C GLN A 120 -0.88 -3.08 -8.47
N LEU A 121 -1.50 -3.63 -7.41
CA LEU A 121 -1.02 -3.45 -6.03
C LEU A 121 0.40 -3.97 -5.84
N ARG A 122 0.73 -5.15 -6.42
CA ARG A 122 2.08 -5.69 -6.34
C ARG A 122 3.10 -4.81 -7.07
N ALA A 123 2.74 -4.28 -8.24
CA ALA A 123 3.62 -3.40 -9.00
C ALA A 123 3.89 -2.11 -8.23
N HIS A 124 2.83 -1.49 -7.71
CA HIS A 124 2.88 -0.29 -6.89
C HIS A 124 3.80 -0.45 -5.66
N ILE A 125 3.55 -1.48 -4.83
CA ILE A 125 4.38 -1.77 -3.63
C ILE A 125 5.86 -1.99 -4.01
N HIS A 126 6.14 -2.59 -5.16
CA HIS A 126 7.53 -2.77 -5.60
C HIS A 126 8.21 -1.45 -5.94
N VAL A 127 7.51 -0.48 -6.53
CA VAL A 127 8.05 0.86 -6.80
C VAL A 127 8.33 1.56 -5.47
N GLU A 128 7.41 1.50 -4.51
CA GLU A 128 7.61 2.11 -3.19
C GLU A 128 8.81 1.52 -2.46
N GLU A 129 8.88 0.20 -2.37
CA GLU A 129 9.95 -0.48 -1.65
C GLU A 129 11.33 -0.30 -2.29
N ARG A 130 11.40 -0.38 -3.63
CA ARG A 130 12.67 -0.45 -4.37
C ARG A 130 13.14 0.89 -4.90
N GLU A 131 12.24 1.84 -5.11
CA GLU A 131 12.56 3.15 -5.62
C GLU A 131 12.38 4.19 -4.52
N LEU A 132 11.16 4.41 -4.03
CA LEU A 132 10.88 5.46 -3.05
C LEU A 132 11.69 5.28 -1.76
N PHE A 133 11.52 4.14 -1.08
CA PHE A 133 12.15 3.88 0.21
C PHE A 133 13.65 3.67 0.09
N GLU A 134 14.14 3.09 -1.01
CA GLU A 134 15.58 3.03 -1.25
C GLU A 134 16.18 4.41 -1.42
N ARG A 135 15.50 5.29 -2.18
CA ARG A 135 15.95 6.64 -2.44
C ARG A 135 15.93 7.48 -1.17
N MET A 136 14.86 7.41 -0.36
CA MET A 136 14.80 8.07 0.94
C MET A 136 15.99 7.71 1.83
N GLN A 137 16.36 6.43 1.92
CA GLN A 137 17.50 6.02 2.74
C GLN A 137 18.86 6.45 2.20
N LYS A 138 18.96 6.76 0.90
CA LYS A 138 20.22 7.21 0.26
C LYS A 138 20.35 8.74 0.29
N GLU A 139 19.22 9.45 0.20
CA GLU A 139 19.19 10.90 -0.05
C GLU A 139 18.68 11.72 1.12
N CYS A 140 17.87 11.17 2.03
CA CYS A 140 17.38 11.90 3.19
C CYS A 140 18.45 12.02 4.27
N SER A 141 18.53 13.18 4.92
CA SER A 141 19.37 13.37 6.10
C SER A 141 18.81 12.63 7.32
N ASP A 142 19.63 12.50 8.36
CA ASP A 142 19.20 11.88 9.63
C ASP A 142 18.03 12.66 10.27
N GLU A 143 18.02 13.99 10.15
CA GLU A 143 16.92 14.84 10.64
C GLU A 143 15.62 14.57 9.88
N GLN A 144 15.70 14.42 8.55
CA GLN A 144 14.53 14.10 7.72
C GLN A 144 14.01 12.70 8.03
N LEU A 145 14.88 11.71 8.19
CA LEU A 145 14.49 10.35 8.57
C LEU A 145 13.91 10.28 9.99
N ALA A 146 14.36 11.14 10.91
CA ALA A 146 13.77 11.30 12.23
C ALA A 146 12.38 11.93 12.15
N GLU A 147 12.16 12.92 11.28
CA GLU A 147 10.83 13.48 11.00
C GLU A 147 9.89 12.42 10.42
N VAL A 148 10.34 11.63 9.44
CA VAL A 148 9.56 10.48 8.91
C VAL A 148 9.18 9.51 10.03
N MET A 149 10.13 9.20 10.93
CA MET A 149 9.85 8.31 12.06
C MET A 149 8.74 8.85 12.97
N GLN A 150 8.73 10.16 13.24
CA GLN A 150 7.67 10.79 14.02
C GLN A 150 6.32 10.73 13.31
N LEU A 151 6.28 11.06 12.01
CA LEU A 151 5.06 10.99 11.20
C LEU A 151 4.49 9.56 11.17
N VAL A 152 5.35 8.57 10.93
CA VAL A 152 4.95 7.15 10.90
C VAL A 152 4.50 6.67 12.28
N SER A 153 5.11 7.13 13.37
CA SER A 153 4.66 6.79 14.73
C SER A 153 3.26 7.33 15.00
N VAL A 154 3.00 8.60 14.67
CA VAL A 154 1.67 9.21 14.85
C VAL A 154 0.64 8.47 14.00
N TYR A 155 0.96 8.18 12.74
CA TYR A 155 0.10 7.40 11.86
C TYR A 155 -0.22 6.03 12.48
N ALA A 156 0.79 5.28 12.90
CA ALA A 156 0.63 3.96 13.49
C ALA A 156 -0.21 3.98 14.77
N ASP A 157 -0.14 5.04 15.58
CA ASP A 157 -1.00 5.19 16.76
C ASP A 157 -2.47 5.45 16.38
N THR A 158 -2.72 6.21 15.31
CA THR A 158 -4.08 6.49 14.83
C THR A 158 -4.74 5.31 14.11
N THR A 159 -3.96 4.47 13.42
CA THR A 159 -4.46 3.26 12.74
C THR A 159 -4.41 2.03 13.65
N GLY A 160 -3.54 2.04 14.66
CA GLY A 160 -3.30 0.95 15.62
C GLY A 160 -4.37 0.73 16.68
N SER A 161 -5.44 1.54 16.72
CA SER A 161 -6.67 1.19 17.48
C SER A 161 -7.52 0.10 16.80
N SER A 162 -7.06 -0.45 15.67
CA SER A 162 -7.61 -1.68 15.06
C SER A 162 -6.85 -2.92 15.56
N CYS A 163 -6.89 -3.17 16.87
CA CYS A 163 -6.49 -4.47 17.42
C CYS A 163 -7.55 -5.53 17.03
N SER A 164 -7.08 -6.70 16.59
CA SER A 164 -7.83 -7.94 16.31
C SER A 164 -8.83 -7.92 15.14
N LEU A 165 -8.36 -8.34 13.97
CA LEU A 165 -9.14 -9.17 13.04
C LEU A 165 -8.46 -10.55 12.95
N GLU A 166 -8.30 -11.19 14.10
CA GLU A 166 -8.29 -12.64 14.20
C GLU A 166 -9.68 -13.04 14.74
N ASP A 167 -10.20 -14.14 14.19
CA ASP A 167 -11.43 -14.86 14.57
C ASP A 167 -12.77 -14.39 13.93
N ASP A 168 -13.05 -14.95 12.74
CA ASP A 168 -14.18 -15.88 12.52
C ASP A 168 -14.04 -16.63 11.17
#